data_AF-A0A2I2YBM2-F1
#
_entry.id   AF-A0A2I2YBM2-F1
#
_cell.length_a   1.000
_cell.length_b   1.000
_cell.length_c   1.000
_cell.angle_alpha   90.00
_cell.angle_beta   90.00
_cell.angle_gamma   90.00
#
_symmetry.space_group_name_H-M   'P 1'
#
loop_
_entity.id
_entity.type
_entity.pdbx_description
1 polymer ?
#
loop_
_entity_poly.entity_id
_entity_poly.type
_entity_poly.pdbx_seq_one_letter_code
_entity_poly.pdbx_strand_id
1 'polypeptide(L)'
;MAAEQGMHISKVAESGPGLAFIAYPRAVTLMPVAPLWAALFFFMLLLLGLDSQFVGVEGFITGLLDLLPASYYFRFQREISVALCCALRFVIDLSMVTDGGMYLLFDYYSSSGTTLLWQAFWECVVMAWVYGADRFTDDIACMIGYRPCPWMKWCWSFFTPLVCMSIFIFNVVYYEPLVYNNTYVYPWWGEAIGWAFALSSMLCVLLHLPCCLLRAKGTMAEVRLPPGPPSPPLL
;
A
#
# COMPACT_ATOMS: atom_id res chain seq x y z
N MET A 1 -13.40 14.00 27.82
CA MET A 1 -12.75 12.87 28.51
C MET A 1 -11.63 13.32 29.44
N ALA A 2 -10.56 13.97 28.96
CA ALA A 2 -9.45 14.43 29.82
C ALA A 2 -9.89 15.37 30.97
N ALA A 3 -10.80 16.32 30.68
CA ALA A 3 -11.35 17.24 31.68
C ALA A 3 -12.29 16.56 32.69
N GLU A 4 -13.09 15.59 32.25
CA GLU A 4 -14.07 14.85 33.08
C GLU A 4 -13.43 13.74 33.93
N GLN A 5 -12.34 13.14 33.45
CA GLN A 5 -11.65 12.03 34.12
C GLN A 5 -10.38 12.46 34.87
N GLY A 6 -10.00 13.73 34.81
CA GLY A 6 -8.79 14.25 35.47
C GLY A 6 -7.49 13.58 34.99
N MET A 7 -7.47 13.01 33.79
CA MET A 7 -6.30 12.31 33.23
C MET A 7 -5.57 13.18 32.21
N HIS A 8 -4.24 13.11 32.24
CA HIS A 8 -3.39 13.81 31.27
C HIS A 8 -3.64 13.28 29.85
N ILE A 9 -3.69 14.18 28.87
CA ILE A 9 -4.11 13.86 27.49
C ILE A 9 -3.24 12.78 26.83
N SER A 10 -1.97 12.68 27.23
CA SER A 10 -1.03 11.67 26.73
C SER A 10 -1.40 10.24 27.13
N LYS A 11 -2.19 10.01 28.18
CA LYS A 11 -2.69 8.67 28.56
C LYS A 11 -3.93 8.25 27.79
N VAL A 12 -4.60 9.19 27.13
CA VAL A 12 -5.83 8.95 26.36
C VAL A 12 -5.53 8.88 24.86
N ALA A 13 -4.41 9.45 24.42
CA ALA A 13 -4.00 9.57 23.03
C ALA A 13 -2.92 8.54 22.62
N GLU A 14 -3.04 7.29 23.06
CA GLU A 14 -2.23 6.21 22.48
C GLU A 14 -2.72 5.93 21.05
N SER A 15 -1.84 6.09 20.06
CA SER A 15 -2.13 5.86 18.64
C SER A 15 -2.39 4.38 18.34
N GLY A 16 -3.27 4.11 17.37
CA GLY A 16 -3.59 2.75 16.90
C GLY A 16 -5.00 2.30 17.28
N PRO A 17 -5.30 0.98 17.22
CA PRO A 17 -6.64 0.46 17.45
C PRO A 17 -7.16 0.73 18.88
N GLY A 18 -6.27 0.87 19.87
CA GLY A 18 -6.64 1.23 21.24
C GLY A 18 -7.40 2.56 21.35
N LEU A 19 -7.09 3.55 20.50
CA LEU A 19 -7.81 4.81 20.48
C LEU A 19 -9.28 4.62 20.08
N ALA A 20 -9.51 3.85 19.01
CA ALA A 20 -10.85 3.63 18.45
C ALA A 20 -11.67 2.63 19.27
N PHE A 21 -11.05 1.62 19.90
CA PHE A 21 -11.76 0.54 20.60
C PHE A 21 -11.77 0.67 22.13
N ILE A 22 -10.93 1.53 22.73
CA ILE A 22 -10.88 1.73 24.19
C ILE A 22 -11.23 3.18 24.55
N ALA A 23 -10.47 4.14 24.04
CA ALA A 23 -10.67 5.55 24.39
C ALA A 23 -12.01 6.07 23.83
N TYR A 24 -12.32 5.82 22.56
CA TYR A 24 -13.53 6.35 21.94
C TYR A 24 -14.83 5.81 22.56
N PRO A 25 -15.03 4.48 22.76
CA PRO A 25 -16.24 3.98 23.39
C PRO A 25 -16.40 4.51 24.82
N ARG A 26 -15.29 4.69 25.54
CA ARG A 26 -15.29 5.32 26.86
C ARG A 26 -15.74 6.78 26.83
N ALA A 27 -15.49 7.53 25.74
CA ALA A 27 -16.04 8.88 25.57
C ALA A 27 -17.54 8.83 25.27
N VAL A 28 -17.96 7.91 24.39
CA VAL A 28 -19.37 7.76 23.98
C VAL A 28 -20.27 7.44 25.17
N THR A 29 -19.79 6.66 26.15
CA THR A 29 -20.56 6.38 27.38
C THR A 29 -20.87 7.62 28.23
N LEU A 30 -20.15 8.73 28.03
CA LEU A 30 -20.38 10.00 28.74
C LEU A 30 -21.40 10.90 28.01
N MET A 31 -21.81 10.55 26.80
CA MET A 31 -22.75 11.34 26.00
C MET A 31 -24.19 10.91 26.24
N PRO A 32 -25.17 11.83 26.16
CA PRO A 32 -26.58 11.46 26.16
C PRO A 32 -26.90 10.61 24.92
N VAL A 33 -27.75 9.60 25.08
CA VAL A 33 -28.10 8.63 24.02
C VAL A 33 -26.87 7.84 23.51
N ALA A 34 -25.98 7.46 24.42
CA ALA A 34 -24.79 6.64 24.15
C ALA A 34 -24.96 5.46 23.16
N PRO A 35 -26.03 4.63 23.20
CA PRO A 35 -26.17 3.50 22.27
C PRO A 35 -26.27 3.93 20.79
N LEU A 36 -26.86 5.09 20.50
CA LEU A 36 -26.98 5.60 19.13
C LEU A 36 -25.59 6.02 18.59
N TRP A 37 -24.82 6.74 19.39
CA TRP A 37 -23.48 7.19 19.02
C TRP A 37 -22.50 6.02 18.87
N ALA A 38 -22.60 4.99 19.69
CA ALA A 38 -21.80 3.78 19.58
C ALA A 38 -22.10 3.04 18.26
N ALA A 39 -23.39 2.86 17.94
CA ALA A 39 -23.81 2.20 16.70
C ALA A 39 -23.31 2.94 15.46
N LEU A 40 -23.48 4.27 15.40
CA LEU A 40 -23.00 5.09 14.28
C LEU A 40 -21.48 5.05 14.12
N PHE A 41 -20.74 5.07 15.23
CA PHE A 41 -19.29 5.03 15.20
C PHE A 41 -18.75 3.69 14.69
N PHE A 42 -19.24 2.55 15.21
CA PHE A 42 -18.81 1.25 14.72
C PHE A 42 -19.27 0.98 13.29
N PHE A 43 -20.45 1.48 12.90
CA PHE A 43 -20.90 1.42 11.51
C PHE A 43 -19.99 2.22 10.58
N MET A 44 -19.56 3.41 10.99
CA MET A 44 -18.56 4.20 10.25
C MET A 44 -17.24 3.45 10.12
N LEU A 45 -16.70 2.88 11.21
CA LEU A 45 -15.46 2.09 11.15
C LEU A 45 -15.59 0.88 10.21
N LEU A 46 -16.75 0.21 10.22
CA LEU A 46 -17.03 -0.90 9.32
C LEU A 46 -17.05 -0.44 7.85
N LEU A 47 -17.72 0.67 7.54
CA LEU A 47 -17.74 1.21 6.17
C LEU A 47 -16.34 1.64 5.69
N LEU A 48 -15.55 2.29 6.55
CA LEU A 48 -14.16 2.68 6.24
C LEU A 48 -13.28 1.47 5.93
N GLY A 49 -13.42 0.40 6.72
CA GLY A 49 -12.71 -0.86 6.48
C GLY A 49 -13.17 -1.55 5.20
N LEU A 50 -14.48 -1.61 4.96
CA LEU A 50 -15.05 -2.26 3.77
C LEU A 50 -14.60 -1.59 2.48
N ASP A 51 -14.70 -0.26 2.38
CA ASP A 51 -14.32 0.48 1.18
C ASP A 51 -12.84 0.24 0.81
N SER A 52 -11.95 0.30 1.80
CA SER A 52 -10.52 0.03 1.64
C SER A 52 -10.25 -1.39 1.15
N GLN A 53 -10.98 -2.38 1.68
CA GLN A 53 -10.83 -3.78 1.27
C GLN A 53 -11.34 -4.01 -0.16
N PHE A 54 -12.43 -3.36 -0.58
CA PHE A 54 -12.92 -3.46 -1.94
C PHE A 54 -11.89 -2.95 -2.94
N VAL A 55 -11.29 -1.78 -2.71
CA VAL A 55 -10.24 -1.24 -3.58
C VAL A 55 -9.03 -2.17 -3.64
N GLY A 56 -8.62 -2.75 -2.50
CA GLY A 56 -7.49 -3.67 -2.43
C GLY A 56 -7.71 -5.00 -3.14
N VAL A 57 -8.90 -5.61 -3.03
CA VAL A 57 -9.25 -6.84 -3.77
C VAL A 57 -9.39 -6.52 -5.27
N GLU A 58 -10.10 -5.45 -5.61
CA GLU A 58 -10.36 -5.08 -7.01
C GLU A 58 -9.06 -4.78 -7.76
N GLY A 59 -8.15 -4.02 -7.16
CA GLY A 59 -6.84 -3.73 -7.75
C GLY A 59 -6.00 -4.98 -7.96
N PHE A 60 -5.98 -5.89 -6.99
CA PHE A 60 -5.26 -7.16 -7.12
C PHE A 60 -5.83 -8.05 -8.22
N ILE A 61 -7.15 -8.20 -8.27
CA ILE A 61 -7.83 -9.04 -9.28
C ILE A 61 -7.66 -8.43 -10.67
N THR A 62 -7.79 -7.11 -10.81
CA THR A 62 -7.59 -6.43 -12.09
C THR A 62 -6.18 -6.66 -12.61
N GLY A 63 -5.16 -6.42 -11.77
CA GLY A 63 -3.77 -6.68 -12.14
C GLY A 63 -3.48 -8.16 -12.49
N LEU A 64 -4.12 -9.10 -11.79
CA LEU A 64 -3.99 -10.52 -12.10
C LEU A 64 -4.62 -10.86 -13.46
N LEU A 65 -5.81 -10.33 -13.75
CA LEU A 65 -6.52 -10.58 -15.00
C LEU A 65 -5.85 -9.90 -16.21
N ASP A 66 -5.25 -8.72 -16.02
CA ASP A 66 -4.52 -8.00 -17.07
C ASP A 66 -3.24 -8.74 -17.53
N LEU A 67 -2.65 -9.56 -16.65
CA LEU A 67 -1.50 -10.41 -16.97
C LEU A 67 -1.88 -11.70 -17.72
N LEU A 68 -3.15 -12.10 -17.71
CA LEU A 68 -3.60 -13.34 -18.36
C LEU A 68 -3.77 -13.13 -19.88
N PRO A 69 -3.20 -14.02 -20.72
CA PRO A 69 -3.33 -13.91 -22.16
C PRO A 69 -4.78 -14.11 -22.62
N ALA A 70 -5.15 -13.46 -23.73
CA ALA A 70 -6.49 -13.52 -24.35
C ALA A 70 -7.03 -14.95 -24.58
N SER A 71 -6.14 -15.94 -24.67
CA SER A 71 -6.46 -17.36 -24.83
C SER A 71 -7.19 -17.98 -23.61
N TYR A 72 -7.03 -17.40 -22.42
CA TYR A 72 -7.58 -17.96 -21.17
C TYR A 72 -8.93 -17.34 -20.74
N TYR A 73 -9.59 -16.57 -21.62
CA TYR A 73 -10.84 -15.88 -21.33
C TYR A 73 -12.02 -16.86 -21.20
N PHE A 74 -12.36 -17.24 -19.96
CA PHE A 74 -13.61 -17.94 -19.64
C PHE A 74 -14.68 -16.97 -19.11
N ARG A 75 -15.96 -17.30 -19.35
CA ARG A 75 -17.12 -16.44 -19.03
C ARG A 75 -17.23 -16.02 -17.55
N PHE A 76 -16.69 -16.82 -16.62
CA PHE A 76 -16.74 -16.59 -15.16
C PHE A 76 -15.35 -16.44 -14.52
N GLN A 77 -14.31 -16.13 -15.31
CA GLN A 77 -12.93 -16.06 -14.79
C GLN A 77 -12.77 -15.04 -13.65
N ARG A 78 -13.42 -13.87 -13.75
CA ARG A 78 -13.31 -12.82 -12.73
C ARG A 78 -13.98 -13.24 -11.43
N GLU A 79 -15.18 -13.80 -11.52
CA GLU A 79 -15.94 -14.28 -10.35
C GLU A 79 -15.19 -15.40 -9.61
N ILE A 80 -14.63 -16.36 -10.35
CA ILE A 80 -13.85 -17.46 -9.78
C ILE A 80 -12.55 -16.94 -9.15
N SER A 81 -11.83 -16.03 -9.81
CA SER A 81 -10.61 -15.42 -9.26
C SER A 81 -10.88 -14.63 -7.99
N VAL A 82 -11.97 -13.86 -7.94
CA VAL A 82 -12.39 -13.14 -6.73
C VAL A 82 -12.74 -14.13 -5.62
N ALA A 83 -13.56 -15.13 -5.90
CA ALA A 83 -13.95 -16.13 -4.91
C ALA A 83 -12.74 -16.88 -4.34
N LEU A 84 -11.79 -17.27 -5.19
CA LEU A 84 -10.55 -17.91 -4.78
C LEU A 84 -9.68 -16.97 -3.94
N CYS A 85 -9.49 -15.72 -4.36
CA CYS A 85 -8.72 -14.74 -3.60
C CYS A 85 -9.33 -14.48 -2.23
N CYS A 86 -10.64 -14.30 -2.14
CA CYS A 86 -11.37 -14.13 -0.88
C CYS A 86 -11.26 -15.36 0.01
N ALA A 87 -11.36 -16.58 -0.55
CA ALA A 87 -11.22 -17.82 0.21
C ALA A 87 -9.79 -17.99 0.77
N LEU A 88 -8.77 -17.68 -0.02
CA LEU A 88 -7.37 -17.72 0.42
C LEU A 88 -7.10 -16.68 1.52
N ARG A 89 -7.59 -15.45 1.34
CA ARG A 89 -7.48 -14.39 2.36
C ARG A 89 -8.18 -14.80 3.66
N PHE A 90 -9.38 -15.35 3.57
CA PHE A 90 -10.11 -15.84 4.75
C PHE A 90 -9.33 -16.88 5.56
N VAL A 91 -8.63 -17.82 4.89
CA VAL A 91 -7.82 -18.83 5.59
C VAL A 91 -6.60 -18.21 6.28
N ILE A 92 -5.97 -17.21 5.65
CA ILE A 92 -4.83 -16.50 6.24
C ILE A 92 -5.28 -15.63 7.41
N ASP A 93 -6.37 -14.87 7.24
CA ASP A 93 -6.92 -13.95 8.23
C ASP A 93 -7.46 -14.69 9.46
N LEU A 94 -7.81 -15.97 9.34
CA LEU A 94 -8.19 -16.81 10.48
C LEU A 94 -7.09 -16.86 11.56
N SER A 95 -5.82 -16.74 11.18
CA SER A 95 -4.71 -16.65 12.13
C SER A 95 -4.81 -15.40 13.04
N MET A 96 -5.35 -14.29 12.52
CA MET A 96 -5.52 -13.02 13.25
C MET A 96 -6.73 -13.00 14.18
N VAL A 97 -7.64 -13.97 14.07
CA VAL A 97 -8.83 -14.11 14.94
C VAL A 97 -8.53 -14.92 16.20
N THR A 98 -7.37 -15.57 16.29
CA THR A 98 -6.95 -16.32 17.48
C THR A 98 -6.68 -15.41 18.69
N ASP A 99 -6.63 -15.97 19.90
CA ASP A 99 -6.34 -15.19 21.13
C ASP A 99 -4.97 -14.46 21.08
N GLY A 100 -4.05 -14.96 20.25
CA GLY A 100 -2.75 -14.35 19.97
C GLY A 100 -2.76 -13.40 18.78
N GLY A 101 -3.91 -13.16 18.14
CA GLY A 101 -4.07 -12.40 16.90
C GLY A 101 -3.43 -11.02 16.92
N MET A 102 -3.60 -10.31 18.04
CA MET A 102 -3.05 -8.96 18.23
C MET A 102 -1.52 -8.93 18.34
N TYR A 103 -0.88 -10.08 18.60
CA TYR A 103 0.58 -10.24 18.61
C TYR A 103 1.14 -10.65 17.23
N LEU A 104 0.30 -10.88 16.22
CA LEU A 104 0.81 -11.10 14.87
C LEU A 104 1.40 -9.80 14.32
N LEU A 105 2.71 -9.86 14.02
CA LEU A 105 3.55 -8.78 13.51
C LEU A 105 3.17 -8.25 12.11
N PHE A 106 2.08 -8.74 11.53
CA PHE A 106 1.71 -8.51 10.14
C PHE A 106 1.45 -7.02 9.84
N ASP A 107 0.77 -6.32 10.75
CA ASP A 107 0.37 -4.92 10.54
C ASP A 107 1.59 -3.98 10.46
N TYR A 108 2.59 -4.20 11.33
CA TYR A 108 3.77 -3.33 11.37
C TYR A 108 4.80 -3.64 10.28
N TYR A 109 5.04 -4.92 9.96
CA TYR A 109 6.08 -5.30 8.99
C TYR A 109 5.56 -5.52 7.58
N SER A 110 4.35 -6.05 7.39
CA SER A 110 3.82 -6.37 6.05
C SER A 110 3.22 -5.15 5.37
N SER A 111 2.47 -4.32 6.10
CA SER A 111 1.92 -3.05 5.61
C SER A 111 2.65 -1.85 6.21
N SER A 112 3.96 -1.99 6.43
CA SER A 112 4.78 -0.91 6.95
C SER A 112 4.79 0.26 5.97
N GLY A 113 4.73 1.49 6.49
CA GLY A 113 4.97 2.68 5.66
C GLY A 113 6.30 2.60 4.90
N THR A 114 7.28 1.87 5.41
CA THR A 114 8.59 1.69 4.77
C THR A 114 8.54 0.92 3.43
N THR A 115 7.75 -0.15 3.31
CA THR A 115 7.62 -0.93 2.06
C THR A 115 6.86 -0.13 1.00
N LEU A 116 5.78 0.55 1.40
CA LEU A 116 4.98 1.39 0.51
C LEU A 116 5.77 2.63 0.02
N LEU A 117 6.54 3.28 0.89
CA LEU A 117 7.40 4.40 0.50
C LEU A 117 8.50 3.97 -0.47
N TRP A 118 9.08 2.78 -0.26
CA TRP A 118 10.05 2.20 -1.18
C TRP A 118 9.45 1.94 -2.57
N GLN A 119 8.25 1.35 -2.61
CA GLN A 119 7.50 1.11 -3.85
C GLN A 119 7.19 2.43 -4.57
N ALA A 120 6.61 3.40 -3.85
CA ALA A 120 6.23 4.71 -4.39
C ALA A 120 7.44 5.48 -4.95
N PHE A 121 8.61 5.35 -4.30
CA PHE A 121 9.85 5.93 -4.81
C PHE A 121 10.21 5.36 -6.18
N TRP A 122 10.25 4.04 -6.34
CA TRP A 122 10.59 3.41 -7.61
C TRP A 122 9.57 3.70 -8.70
N GLU A 123 8.28 3.73 -8.37
CA GLU A 123 7.23 4.14 -9.30
C GLU A 123 7.45 5.56 -9.82
N CYS A 124 7.74 6.51 -8.93
CA CYS A 124 8.05 7.89 -9.33
C CYS A 124 9.32 7.98 -10.19
N VAL A 125 10.37 7.24 -9.85
CA VAL A 125 11.63 7.22 -10.62
C VAL A 125 11.42 6.66 -12.02
N VAL A 126 10.69 5.54 -12.14
CA VAL A 126 10.38 4.93 -13.43
C VAL A 126 9.53 5.88 -14.27
N MET A 127 8.48 6.48 -13.70
CA MET A 127 7.61 7.40 -14.42
C MET A 127 8.34 8.68 -14.87
N ALA A 128 9.10 9.32 -13.98
CA ALA A 128 9.72 10.61 -14.27
C ALA A 128 10.98 10.51 -15.13
N TRP A 129 11.83 9.51 -14.90
CA TRP A 129 13.17 9.42 -15.49
C TRP A 129 13.32 8.32 -16.54
N VAL A 130 12.67 7.16 -16.36
CA VAL A 130 12.78 6.04 -17.32
C VAL A 130 11.79 6.22 -18.48
N TYR A 131 10.52 6.44 -18.16
CA TYR A 131 9.49 6.75 -19.15
C TYR A 131 9.64 8.18 -19.69
N GLY A 132 9.91 9.12 -18.78
CA GLY A 132 10.17 10.53 -19.08
C GLY A 132 8.97 11.39 -18.73
N ALA A 133 9.18 12.35 -17.82
CA ALA A 133 8.12 13.23 -17.32
C ALA A 133 7.43 14.06 -18.43
N ASP A 134 8.16 14.42 -19.49
CA ASP A 134 7.57 15.11 -20.66
C ASP A 134 6.59 14.23 -21.42
N ARG A 135 6.93 12.95 -21.65
CA ARG A 135 6.03 12.00 -22.32
C ARG A 135 4.77 11.78 -21.50
N PHE A 136 4.92 11.60 -20.20
CA PHE A 136 3.78 11.43 -19.31
C PHE A 136 2.86 12.67 -19.27
N THR A 137 3.43 13.88 -19.31
CA THR A 137 2.66 15.12 -19.44
C THR A 137 1.86 15.17 -20.75
N ASP A 138 2.44 14.64 -21.82
CA ASP A 138 1.84 14.63 -23.16
C ASP A 138 0.72 13.60 -23.27
N ASP A 139 0.88 12.42 -22.65
CA ASP A 139 -0.18 11.42 -22.55
C ASP A 139 -1.36 11.95 -21.75
N ILE A 140 -1.08 12.63 -20.62
CA ILE A 140 -2.13 13.26 -19.84
C ILE A 140 -2.84 14.32 -20.68
N ALA A 141 -2.12 15.14 -21.44
CA ALA A 141 -2.71 16.13 -22.32
C ALA A 141 -3.57 15.50 -23.42
N CYS A 142 -3.21 14.31 -23.91
CA CYS A 142 -4.02 13.54 -24.84
C CYS A 142 -5.32 13.03 -24.20
N MET A 143 -5.28 12.62 -22.92
CA MET A 143 -6.44 12.11 -22.19
C MET A 143 -7.42 13.21 -21.75
N ILE A 144 -6.92 14.34 -21.24
CA ILE A 144 -7.75 15.42 -20.66
C ILE A 144 -7.97 16.60 -21.61
N GLY A 145 -7.22 16.67 -22.72
CA GLY A 145 -7.32 17.72 -23.74
C GLY A 145 -6.51 19.00 -23.46
N TYR A 146 -5.77 19.07 -22.35
CA TYR A 146 -4.89 20.20 -22.02
C TYR A 146 -3.64 19.75 -21.27
N ARG A 147 -2.51 20.48 -21.44
CA ARG A 147 -1.28 20.16 -20.71
C ARG A 147 -1.38 20.62 -19.24
N PRO A 148 -1.11 19.73 -18.27
CA PRO A 148 -1.10 20.12 -16.86
C PRO A 148 0.03 21.11 -16.57
N CYS A 149 -0.14 21.91 -15.52
CA CYS A 149 0.78 22.97 -15.16
C CYS A 149 2.22 22.43 -14.97
N PRO A 150 3.25 23.17 -15.42
CA PRO A 150 4.65 22.78 -15.23
C PRO A 150 5.04 22.58 -13.76
N TRP A 151 4.31 23.11 -12.78
CA TRP A 151 4.54 22.82 -11.36
C TRP A 151 4.26 21.36 -11.00
N MET A 152 3.18 20.76 -11.55
CA MET A 152 2.85 19.35 -11.36
C MET A 152 3.99 18.45 -11.90
N LYS A 153 4.50 18.85 -13.08
CA LYS A 153 5.88 18.73 -13.57
C LYS A 153 6.98 18.39 -12.56
N TRP A 154 7.21 19.32 -11.65
CA TRP A 154 8.30 19.28 -10.69
C TRP A 154 7.93 18.44 -9.48
N CYS A 155 6.65 18.47 -9.09
CA CYS A 155 6.15 17.69 -7.96
C CYS A 155 6.43 16.20 -8.13
N TRP A 156 5.96 15.57 -9.21
CA TRP A 156 6.14 14.12 -9.41
C TRP A 156 7.57 13.68 -9.77
N SER A 157 8.43 14.60 -10.23
CA SER A 157 9.75 14.28 -10.81
C SER A 157 10.86 14.47 -9.80
N PHE A 158 10.69 15.40 -8.86
CA PHE A 158 11.69 15.78 -7.88
C PHE A 158 11.14 15.77 -6.46
N PHE A 159 9.99 16.41 -6.21
CA PHE A 159 9.50 16.59 -4.85
C PHE A 159 9.01 15.28 -4.22
N THR A 160 8.11 14.56 -4.91
CA THR A 160 7.58 13.27 -4.44
C THR A 160 8.68 12.25 -4.17
N PRO A 161 9.59 11.93 -5.12
CA PRO A 161 10.65 10.97 -4.85
C PRO A 161 11.60 11.42 -3.73
N LEU A 162 11.88 12.73 -3.60
CA LEU A 162 12.71 13.25 -2.53
C LEU A 162 12.04 13.10 -1.16
N VAL A 163 10.75 13.43 -1.04
CA VAL A 163 9.99 13.28 0.20
C VAL A 163 9.87 11.80 0.58
N CYS A 164 9.53 10.93 -0.38
CA CYS A 164 9.44 9.48 -0.15
C CYS A 164 10.78 8.91 0.36
N MET A 165 11.91 9.26 -0.28
CA MET A 165 13.23 8.81 0.17
C MET A 165 13.65 9.40 1.51
N SER A 166 13.31 10.66 1.77
CA SER A 166 13.63 11.30 3.04
C SER A 166 12.92 10.57 4.18
N ILE A 167 11.60 10.37 4.07
CA ILE A 167 10.81 9.67 5.08
C ILE A 167 11.27 8.22 5.24
N PHE A 168 11.63 7.55 4.15
CA PHE A 168 12.19 6.20 4.20
C PHE A 168 13.50 6.17 5.00
N ILE A 169 14.45 7.07 4.72
CA ILE A 169 15.72 7.16 5.45
C ILE A 169 15.48 7.47 6.92
N PHE A 170 14.57 8.39 7.23
CA PHE A 170 14.22 8.69 8.63
C PHE A 170 13.67 7.47 9.36
N ASN A 171 12.78 6.68 8.73
CA ASN A 171 12.26 5.45 9.33
C ASN A 171 13.35 4.39 9.54
N VAL A 172 14.35 4.30 8.65
CA VAL A 172 15.47 3.35 8.80
C VAL A 172 16.45 3.79 9.89
N VAL A 173 16.76 5.09 9.99
CA VAL A 173 17.70 5.63 10.98
C VAL A 173 17.14 5.60 12.40
N TYR A 174 15.86 5.93 12.55
CA TYR A 174 15.15 5.91 13.84
C TYR A 174 14.36 4.61 14.04
N TYR A 175 14.84 3.52 13.45
CA TYR A 175 14.22 2.22 13.65
C TYR A 175 14.37 1.77 15.10
N GLU A 176 13.25 1.70 15.81
CA GLU A 176 13.19 1.09 17.13
C GLU A 176 12.52 -0.28 17.03
N PRO A 177 13.04 -1.30 17.74
CA PRO A 177 12.43 -2.61 17.76
C PRO A 177 11.03 -2.51 18.37
N LEU A 178 10.08 -3.18 17.73
CA LEU A 178 8.69 -3.26 18.17
C LEU A 178 8.60 -3.80 19.60
N VAL A 179 8.05 -3.00 20.50
CA VAL A 179 7.63 -3.44 21.84
C VAL A 179 6.12 -3.33 21.92
N TYR A 180 5.44 -4.46 22.07
CA TYR A 180 3.99 -4.47 22.24
C TYR A 180 3.64 -4.18 23.70
N ASN A 181 2.82 -3.15 23.93
CA ASN A 181 2.34 -2.73 25.26
C ASN A 181 3.47 -2.48 26.29
N ASN A 182 4.64 -2.00 25.85
CA ASN A 182 5.84 -1.74 26.68
C ASN A 182 6.32 -2.90 27.57
N THR A 183 5.82 -4.13 27.33
CA THR A 183 6.05 -5.30 28.20
C THR A 183 6.43 -6.54 27.41
N TYR A 184 5.97 -6.66 26.16
CA TYR A 184 6.29 -7.78 25.30
C TYR A 184 7.31 -7.38 24.23
N VAL A 185 8.54 -7.87 24.40
CA VAL A 185 9.61 -7.76 23.41
C VAL A 185 9.54 -8.97 22.50
N TYR A 186 9.41 -8.74 21.20
CA TYR A 186 9.39 -9.83 20.23
C TYR A 186 10.73 -10.57 20.20
N PRO A 187 10.72 -11.90 20.05
CA PRO A 187 11.96 -12.65 19.87
C PRO A 187 12.61 -12.31 18.52
N TRP A 188 13.94 -12.43 18.46
CA TRP A 188 14.73 -12.12 17.26
C TRP A 188 14.27 -12.85 15.98
N TRP A 189 13.72 -14.06 16.11
CA TRP A 189 13.17 -14.80 14.97
C TRP A 189 11.89 -14.17 14.43
N GLY A 190 11.08 -13.54 15.28
CA GLY A 190 9.85 -12.86 14.87
C GLY A 190 10.15 -11.60 14.07
N GLU A 191 11.13 -10.83 14.53
CA GLU A 191 11.68 -9.68 13.80
C GLU A 191 12.29 -10.10 12.46
N ALA A 192 13.04 -11.21 12.41
CA ALA A 192 13.59 -11.74 11.16
C ALA A 192 12.50 -12.12 10.15
N ILE A 193 11.40 -12.73 10.59
CA ILE A 193 10.24 -13.05 9.73
C ILE A 193 9.58 -11.76 9.23
N GLY A 194 9.41 -10.76 10.09
CA GLY A 194 8.86 -9.45 9.71
C GLY A 194 9.68 -8.77 8.61
N TRP A 195 11.00 -8.69 8.80
CA TRP A 195 11.91 -8.17 7.79
C TRP A 195 11.93 -9.00 6.51
N ALA A 196 11.82 -10.33 6.60
CA ALA A 196 11.72 -11.19 5.42
C ALA A 196 10.46 -10.88 4.58
N PHE A 197 9.31 -10.66 5.21
CA PHE A 197 8.09 -10.24 4.53
C PHE A 197 8.25 -8.85 3.87
N ALA A 198 8.81 -7.88 4.60
CA ALA A 198 9.05 -6.54 4.07
C ALA A 198 9.99 -6.58 2.84
N LEU A 199 11.13 -7.26 2.96
CA LEU A 199 12.13 -7.37 1.91
C LEU A 199 11.62 -8.17 0.70
N SER A 200 10.74 -9.15 0.89
CA SER A 200 10.15 -9.93 -0.21
C SER A 200 9.47 -9.01 -1.24
N SER A 201 8.66 -8.05 -0.77
CA SER A 201 8.01 -7.07 -1.65
C SER A 201 9.00 -6.11 -2.31
N MET A 202 9.96 -5.58 -1.54
CA MET A 202 10.97 -4.63 -2.03
C MET A 202 11.88 -5.24 -3.11
N LEU A 203 12.25 -6.51 -2.95
CA LEU A 203 13.08 -7.25 -3.90
C LEU A 203 12.33 -7.57 -5.19
N CYS A 204 11.01 -7.78 -5.15
CA CYS A 204 10.23 -8.10 -6.35
C CYS A 204 10.38 -7.03 -7.45
N VAL A 205 10.32 -5.74 -7.06
CA VAL A 205 10.52 -4.59 -7.97
C VAL A 205 11.93 -4.57 -8.54
N LEU A 206 12.94 -4.70 -7.67
CA LEU A 206 14.35 -4.64 -8.06
C LEU A 206 14.75 -5.80 -8.96
N LEU A 207 14.18 -6.98 -8.76
CA LEU A 207 14.49 -8.18 -9.52
C LEU A 207 13.76 -8.25 -10.87
N HIS A 208 12.61 -7.57 -11.00
CA HIS A 208 11.85 -7.56 -12.25
C HIS A 208 12.64 -6.94 -13.42
N LEU A 209 13.29 -5.79 -13.20
CA LEU A 209 14.07 -5.09 -14.23
C LEU A 209 15.25 -5.93 -14.78
N PRO A 210 16.16 -6.48 -13.94
CA PRO A 210 17.20 -7.41 -14.38
C PRO A 210 16.65 -8.68 -15.03
N CYS A 211 15.58 -9.27 -14.51
CA CYS A 211 14.99 -10.47 -15.11
C CYS A 211 14.44 -10.20 -16.51
N CYS A 212 13.80 -9.05 -16.73
CA CYS A 212 13.38 -8.62 -18.06
C CYS A 212 14.58 -8.38 -18.98
N LEU A 213 15.65 -7.74 -18.49
CA LEU A 213 16.87 -7.52 -19.27
C LEU A 213 17.59 -8.82 -19.64
N LEU A 214 17.60 -9.82 -18.75
CA LEU A 214 18.20 -11.13 -19.00
C LEU A 214 17.37 -12.00 -19.96
N ARG A 215 16.04 -11.79 -20.01
CA ARG A 215 15.14 -12.49 -20.95
C ARG A 215 15.02 -11.79 -22.30
N ALA A 216 15.35 -10.50 -22.38
CA ALA A 216 15.38 -9.77 -23.63
C ALA A 216 16.52 -10.30 -24.52
N LYS A 217 16.16 -10.86 -25.68
CA LYS A 217 17.13 -11.26 -26.71
C LYS A 217 17.54 -10.01 -27.50
N GLY A 218 18.72 -9.46 -27.22
CA GLY A 218 19.29 -8.30 -27.91
C GLY A 218 20.58 -7.81 -27.26
N THR A 219 21.32 -6.93 -27.94
CA THR A 219 22.51 -6.28 -27.37
C THR A 219 22.05 -5.17 -26.40
N MET A 220 22.73 -4.94 -25.27
CA MET A 220 22.32 -4.00 -24.20
C MET A 220 21.99 -2.56 -24.67
N ALA A 221 22.44 -2.17 -25.88
CA ALA A 221 22.15 -0.89 -26.51
C ALA A 221 20.78 -0.85 -27.24
N GLU A 222 20.28 -1.99 -27.74
CA GLU A 222 19.07 -2.09 -28.54
C GLU A 222 17.81 -2.23 -27.67
N VAL A 223 17.95 -2.83 -26.48
CA VAL A 223 16.89 -2.98 -25.47
C VAL A 223 16.49 -1.65 -24.82
N ARG A 224 17.26 -0.58 -24.98
CA ARG A 224 17.01 0.74 -24.36
C ARG A 224 16.06 1.64 -25.15
N LEU A 225 15.69 1.27 -26.38
CA LEU A 225 14.79 2.06 -27.21
C LEU A 225 13.38 1.44 -27.16
N PRO A 226 12.35 2.15 -26.65
CA PRO A 226 10.99 1.73 -26.92
C PRO A 226 10.80 1.73 -28.45
N PRO A 227 10.12 0.73 -29.04
CA PRO A 227 9.81 0.76 -30.46
C PRO A 227 9.08 2.07 -30.75
N GLY A 228 9.64 2.88 -31.65
CA GLY A 228 8.98 4.09 -32.12
C GLY A 228 7.60 3.76 -32.68
N PRO A 229 6.64 4.69 -32.62
CA PRO A 229 5.32 4.46 -33.20
C PRO A 229 5.47 4.05 -34.67
N PRO A 230 4.67 3.10 -35.17
CA PRO A 230 4.70 2.75 -36.59
C PRO A 230 4.45 4.02 -37.40
N SER A 231 5.37 4.32 -38.32
CA SER A 231 5.20 5.40 -39.28
C SER A 231 3.85 5.24 -39.98
N PRO A 232 3.02 6.30 -40.08
CA PRO A 232 1.80 6.22 -40.86
C PRO A 232 2.15 5.78 -42.28
N PRO A 233 1.33 4.94 -42.93
CA PRO A 233 1.55 4.57 -44.32
C PRO A 233 1.63 5.85 -45.15
N LEU A 234 2.76 6.05 -45.82
CA LEU A 234 2.87 7.04 -46.87
C LEU A 234 2.03 6.54 -48.04
N LEU A 235 0.96 7.31 -48.32
CA LEU A 235 -0.01 7.20 -49.41
C LEU A 235 -1.16 6.20 -49.20
#